data_AF-A0A7S3RN24-F1
#
_entry.id   AF-A0A7S3RN24-F1
#
_cell.length_a   1.000
_cell.length_b   1.000
_cell.length_c   1.000
_cell.angle_alpha   90.00
_cell.angle_beta   90.00
_cell.angle_gamma   90.00
#
_symmetry.space_group_name_H-M   'P 1'
#
loop_
_entity.id
_entity.type
_entity.pdbx_description
1 polymer ?
#
loop_
_entity_poly.entity_id
_entity_poly.type
_entity_poly.pdbx_seq_one_letter_code
_entity_poly.pdbx_strand_id
1 'polypeptide(L)'
;MAHTESSVEAHAHGVPLRAPDNRGGSGCSSSCQQLAKIAKEVEGDIAEHGRRAVRTTQRQLDWLREQAEMRVIGLGFVDFKLQWSLSTDEYVGTVSSLTSLVKDIIEEEAKRRRAHELPEQAAVPVMKRKTLKELGTPTVQASEMSDTIKEISPDELLEMARRKRAALEQEGQLDTTGDQQPPRPPKLDDDLVGTEVEVNWRYWTVCPETGARKSTLIWCTGEVVQVANGTTDKESPRCRKFLKAGAVRIRWPADDVFEEEETFVWSILTEANWNADRHMGWRF
;
A
#
# COMPACT_ATOMS: atom_id res chain seq x y z
N MET A 1 40.06 81.07 -7.39
CA MET A 1 41.12 80.09 -7.74
C MET A 1 40.43 78.74 -7.77
N ALA A 2 39.87 78.35 -8.91
CA ALA A 2 40.52 77.50 -9.91
C ALA A 2 40.92 76.14 -9.31
N HIS A 3 40.13 75.09 -9.54
CA HIS A 3 40.49 73.99 -10.45
C HIS A 3 39.30 73.06 -10.70
N THR A 4 39.31 72.56 -11.93
CA THR A 4 38.35 71.77 -12.70
C THR A 4 38.59 70.26 -12.56
N GLU A 5 37.60 69.49 -13.05
CA GLU A 5 37.68 68.07 -13.51
C GLU A 5 37.75 66.99 -12.41
N SER A 6 37.15 65.79 -12.52
CA SER A 6 36.62 65.03 -13.66
C SER A 6 35.62 63.97 -13.16
N SER A 7 34.60 63.68 -13.98
CA SER A 7 33.76 62.48 -13.96
C SER A 7 34.55 61.18 -13.99
N VAL A 8 34.01 60.12 -13.36
CA VAL A 8 33.85 58.79 -13.99
C VAL A 8 32.55 58.17 -13.48
N GLU A 9 31.66 57.85 -14.42
CA GLU A 9 30.44 57.06 -14.26
C GLU A 9 30.76 55.57 -14.01
N ALA A 10 29.90 54.88 -13.25
CA ALA A 10 29.42 53.55 -13.64
C ALA A 10 28.16 53.17 -12.83
N HIS A 11 27.12 52.77 -13.56
CA HIS A 11 25.81 52.34 -13.10
C HIS A 11 25.82 51.13 -12.15
N ALA A 12 24.92 51.15 -11.17
CA ALA A 12 24.28 49.93 -10.67
C ALA A 12 22.83 50.25 -10.26
N HIS A 13 21.91 49.54 -10.92
CA HIS A 13 20.47 49.59 -10.72
C HIS A 13 20.05 49.15 -9.31
N GLY A 14 19.13 49.89 -8.70
CA GLY A 14 18.44 49.53 -7.45
C GLY A 14 17.01 50.05 -7.46
N VAL A 15 16.08 49.17 -7.82
CA VAL A 15 14.63 49.38 -7.94
C VAL A 15 13.99 49.69 -6.58
N PRO A 16 13.00 50.61 -6.49
CA PRO A 16 12.35 50.96 -5.22
C PRO A 16 11.27 49.95 -4.79
N LEU A 17 11.20 49.79 -3.47
CA LEU A 17 10.21 49.03 -2.69
C LEU A 17 8.76 49.24 -3.16
N ARG A 18 8.08 48.14 -3.52
CA ARG A 18 6.61 48.05 -3.63
C ARG A 18 6.07 47.06 -2.60
N ALA A 19 5.01 47.48 -1.91
CA ALA A 19 4.23 46.70 -0.98
C ALA A 19 3.62 45.44 -1.64
N PRO A 20 3.44 44.33 -0.90
CA PRO A 20 2.78 43.14 -1.43
C PRO A 20 1.28 43.38 -1.63
N ASP A 21 0.88 43.18 -2.88
CA ASP A 21 -0.47 43.22 -3.41
C ASP A 21 -1.29 42.04 -2.83
N ASN A 22 -2.37 42.37 -2.12
CA ASN A 22 -3.32 41.42 -1.55
C ASN A 22 -4.25 40.92 -2.67
N ARG A 23 -3.86 39.81 -3.34
CA ARG A 23 -4.74 39.07 -4.25
C ARG A 23 -5.11 37.73 -3.63
N GLY A 24 -6.22 37.74 -2.88
CA GLY A 24 -6.95 36.54 -2.54
C GLY A 24 -7.47 35.85 -3.80
N GLY A 25 -7.05 34.62 -4.00
CA GLY A 25 -7.45 33.80 -5.14
C GLY A 25 -7.22 32.31 -4.88
N SER A 26 -8.25 31.64 -4.36
CA SER A 26 -8.63 30.28 -4.76
C SER A 26 -7.55 29.17 -4.66
N GLY A 27 -6.94 28.99 -3.48
CA GLY A 27 -6.08 27.81 -3.20
C GLY A 27 -6.76 26.66 -2.43
N CYS A 28 -8.03 26.80 -2.06
CA CYS A 28 -8.66 25.90 -1.06
C CYS A 28 -9.53 24.78 -1.66
N SER A 29 -9.77 24.76 -2.98
CA SER A 29 -10.74 23.83 -3.58
C SER A 29 -10.20 22.41 -3.85
N SER A 30 -8.92 22.23 -4.17
CA SER A 30 -8.41 20.88 -4.53
C SER A 30 -8.18 19.97 -3.32
N SER A 31 -7.70 20.53 -2.21
CA SER A 31 -7.44 19.77 -0.97
C SER A 31 -8.73 19.33 -0.28
N CYS A 32 -9.76 20.20 -0.25
CA CYS A 32 -11.09 19.81 0.23
C CYS A 32 -11.77 18.76 -0.66
N GLN A 33 -11.53 18.78 -1.98
CA GLN A 33 -12.01 17.75 -2.90
C GLN A 33 -11.26 16.42 -2.71
N GLN A 34 -9.96 16.44 -2.44
CA GLN A 34 -9.19 15.24 -2.08
C GLN A 34 -9.62 14.64 -0.74
N LEU A 35 -9.89 15.46 0.28
CA LEU A 35 -10.40 14.98 1.57
C LEU A 35 -11.81 14.40 1.47
N ALA A 36 -12.70 15.03 0.70
CA ALA A 36 -14.03 14.49 0.42
C ALA A 36 -13.97 13.18 -0.39
N LYS A 37 -12.94 13.02 -1.23
CA LYS A 37 -12.70 11.80 -2.00
C LYS A 37 -12.15 10.68 -1.11
N ILE A 38 -11.17 10.97 -0.25
CA ILE A 38 -10.64 10.02 0.75
C ILE A 38 -11.72 9.62 1.75
N ALA A 39 -12.53 10.56 2.24
CA ALA A 39 -13.66 10.26 3.12
C ALA A 39 -14.71 9.36 2.43
N LYS A 40 -14.99 9.59 1.14
CA LYS A 40 -15.89 8.73 0.35
C LYS A 40 -15.28 7.37 -0.01
N GLU A 41 -13.98 7.30 -0.23
CA GLU A 41 -13.24 6.05 -0.45
C GLU A 41 -13.20 5.23 0.84
N VAL A 42 -12.97 5.86 1.99
CA VAL A 42 -13.04 5.21 3.32
C VAL A 42 -14.46 4.82 3.68
N GLU A 43 -15.47 5.66 3.42
CA GLU A 43 -16.89 5.26 3.55
C GLU A 43 -17.26 4.13 2.59
N GLY A 44 -16.67 4.12 1.40
CA GLY A 44 -16.78 3.07 0.40
C GLY A 44 -16.15 1.76 0.87
N ASP A 45 -14.94 1.80 1.43
CA ASP A 45 -14.21 0.66 1.99
C ASP A 45 -14.90 0.12 3.23
N ILE A 46 -15.36 1.00 4.13
CA ILE A 46 -16.22 0.65 5.27
C ILE A 46 -17.51 -0.04 4.78
N ALA A 47 -18.12 0.46 3.69
CA ALA A 47 -19.35 -0.09 3.14
C ALA A 47 -19.15 -1.35 2.27
N GLU A 48 -18.01 -1.52 1.62
CA GLU A 48 -17.68 -2.64 0.73
C GLU A 48 -17.11 -3.82 1.53
N HIS A 49 -16.16 -3.55 2.45
CA HIS A 49 -15.65 -4.56 3.39
C HIS A 49 -16.69 -4.90 4.47
N GLY A 50 -17.50 -3.92 4.90
CA GLY A 50 -18.64 -4.15 5.78
C GLY A 50 -19.71 -5.06 5.17
N ARG A 51 -19.88 -5.05 3.83
CA ARG A 51 -20.84 -5.92 3.11
C ARG A 51 -20.27 -7.27 2.72
N ARG A 52 -18.96 -7.39 2.44
CA ARG A 52 -18.35 -8.64 1.98
C ARG A 52 -17.83 -9.53 3.11
N ALA A 53 -17.51 -8.97 4.29
CA ALA A 53 -16.95 -9.74 5.41
C ALA A 53 -17.90 -9.97 6.59
N VAL A 54 -19.00 -9.22 6.78
CA VAL A 54 -19.67 -9.22 8.09
C VAL A 54 -21.13 -9.67 8.05
N ARG A 55 -21.34 -10.99 8.21
CA ARG A 55 -22.69 -11.57 8.41
C ARG A 55 -23.12 -11.67 9.88
N THR A 56 -22.28 -11.33 10.85
CA THR A 56 -22.60 -11.42 12.30
C THR A 56 -22.17 -10.16 13.05
N THR A 57 -23.02 -9.69 13.97
CA THR A 57 -22.77 -8.51 14.83
C THR A 57 -21.43 -8.61 15.57
N GLN A 58 -21.05 -9.82 16.00
CA GLN A 58 -19.79 -10.06 16.70
C GLN A 58 -18.57 -9.77 15.81
N ARG A 59 -18.57 -10.25 14.56
CA ARG A 59 -17.47 -9.99 13.62
C ARG A 59 -17.35 -8.52 13.25
N GLN A 60 -18.48 -7.80 13.28
CA GLN A 60 -18.57 -6.35 13.09
C GLN A 60 -17.90 -5.61 14.24
N LEU A 61 -18.19 -6.03 15.46
CA LEU A 61 -17.53 -5.53 16.65
C LEU A 61 -16.03 -5.80 16.59
N ASP A 62 -15.62 -7.05 16.37
CA ASP A 62 -14.20 -7.44 16.35
C ASP A 62 -13.40 -6.64 15.33
N TRP A 63 -13.95 -6.44 14.12
CA TRP A 63 -13.34 -5.58 13.10
C TRP A 63 -13.22 -4.12 13.56
N LEU A 64 -14.29 -3.52 14.11
CA LEU A 64 -14.25 -2.15 14.60
C LEU A 64 -13.23 -1.97 15.74
N ARG A 65 -13.08 -2.99 16.59
CA ARG A 65 -12.07 -3.00 17.65
C ARG A 65 -10.67 -2.99 17.06
N GLU A 66 -10.39 -3.90 16.13
CA GLU A 66 -9.12 -3.99 15.43
C GLU A 66 -8.77 -2.67 14.73
N GLN A 67 -9.72 -2.05 14.03
CA GLN A 67 -9.51 -0.76 13.35
C GLN A 67 -9.15 0.38 14.30
N ALA A 68 -9.80 0.41 15.48
CA ALA A 68 -9.53 1.42 16.49
C ALA A 68 -8.18 1.16 17.16
N GLU A 69 -7.87 -0.08 17.54
CA GLU A 69 -6.58 -0.45 18.14
C GLU A 69 -5.40 -0.18 17.21
N MET A 70 -5.49 -0.58 15.93
CA MET A 70 -4.43 -0.35 14.96
C MET A 70 -4.12 1.14 14.80
N ARG A 71 -5.13 2.01 14.78
CA ARG A 71 -4.91 3.46 14.67
C ARG A 71 -4.42 4.07 15.98
N VAL A 72 -4.99 3.67 17.11
CA VAL A 72 -4.63 4.19 18.43
C VAL A 72 -3.21 3.81 18.81
N ILE A 73 -2.84 2.54 18.65
CA ILE A 73 -1.51 2.02 18.96
C ILE A 73 -0.52 2.46 17.88
N GLY A 74 -0.88 2.30 16.60
CA GLY A 74 -0.01 2.61 15.47
C GLY A 74 0.34 4.09 15.38
N LEU A 75 -0.60 4.99 15.60
CA LEU A 75 -0.38 6.45 15.54
C LEU A 75 -0.07 7.07 16.92
N GLY A 76 -0.04 6.27 17.99
CA GLY A 76 0.27 6.74 19.35
C GLY A 76 -0.80 7.66 19.96
N PHE A 77 -2.07 7.50 19.58
CA PHE A 77 -3.17 8.35 20.04
C PHE A 77 -3.63 7.96 21.45
N VAL A 78 -2.92 8.45 22.46
CA VAL A 78 -3.21 8.15 23.87
C VAL A 78 -4.62 8.57 24.29
N ASP A 79 -5.15 9.65 23.70
CA ASP A 79 -6.47 10.22 23.99
C ASP A 79 -7.63 9.32 23.56
N PHE A 80 -7.39 8.41 22.62
CA PHE A 80 -8.38 7.48 22.07
C PHE A 80 -8.22 6.06 22.63
N LYS A 81 -7.46 5.89 23.71
CA LYS A 81 -7.23 4.59 24.33
C LYS A 81 -8.54 3.96 24.81
N LEU A 82 -8.93 2.87 24.17
CA LEU A 82 -10.16 2.15 24.50
C LEU A 82 -10.05 1.45 25.85
N GLN A 83 -11.04 1.70 26.70
CA GLN A 83 -11.29 0.91 27.91
C GLN A 83 -12.16 -0.27 27.50
N TRP A 84 -11.52 -1.38 27.15
CA TRP A 84 -12.22 -2.62 26.86
C TRP A 84 -12.78 -3.19 28.15
N SER A 85 -14.10 -3.25 28.25
CA SER A 85 -14.87 -3.73 29.40
C SER A 85 -14.77 -2.84 30.65
N LEU A 86 -15.64 -1.84 30.74
CA LEU A 86 -16.29 -1.57 32.02
C LEU A 86 -17.47 -2.52 32.10
N SER A 87 -17.40 -3.50 33.01
CA SER A 87 -18.52 -4.44 33.30
C SER A 87 -19.81 -3.73 33.76
N THR A 88 -19.76 -2.41 33.88
CA THR A 88 -20.78 -1.53 34.44
C THR A 88 -21.52 -0.71 33.38
N ASP A 89 -21.07 -0.69 32.11
CA ASP A 89 -21.64 0.17 31.07
C ASP A 89 -22.16 -0.63 29.86
N GLU A 90 -23.47 -0.62 29.68
CA GLU A 90 -24.20 -1.34 28.62
C GLU A 90 -23.97 -0.73 27.21
N TYR A 91 -23.42 0.50 27.15
CA TYR A 91 -23.19 1.25 25.90
C TYR A 91 -21.74 1.22 25.39
N VAL A 92 -20.80 0.69 26.18
CA VAL A 92 -19.39 0.58 25.82
C VAL A 92 -19.15 -0.73 25.08
N GLY A 93 -18.75 -0.63 23.81
CA GLY A 93 -18.47 -1.80 22.96
C GLY A 93 -19.64 -2.25 22.10
N THR A 94 -20.64 -1.40 21.88
CA THR A 94 -21.68 -1.58 20.85
C THR A 94 -21.17 -1.12 19.47
N VAL A 95 -21.78 -1.62 18.38
CA VAL A 95 -21.37 -1.26 17.00
C VAL A 95 -21.45 0.25 16.76
N SER A 96 -22.51 0.91 17.26
CA SER A 96 -22.71 2.35 17.08
C SER A 96 -21.66 3.20 17.81
N SER A 97 -21.33 2.86 19.06
CA SER A 97 -20.33 3.60 19.85
C SER A 97 -18.92 3.42 19.27
N LEU A 98 -18.56 2.20 18.87
CA LEU A 98 -17.27 1.95 18.21
C LEU A 98 -17.18 2.60 16.83
N THR A 99 -18.27 2.63 16.06
CA THR A 99 -18.28 3.32 14.76
C THR A 99 -18.05 4.82 14.93
N SER A 100 -18.67 5.44 15.95
CA SER A 100 -18.49 6.86 16.24
C SER A 100 -17.04 7.16 16.66
N LEU A 101 -16.48 6.33 17.54
CA LEU A 101 -15.09 6.46 17.95
C LEU A 101 -14.11 6.34 16.77
N VAL A 102 -14.33 5.36 15.87
CA VAL A 102 -13.48 5.20 14.68
C VAL A 102 -13.57 6.44 13.78
N LYS A 103 -14.74 7.06 13.64
CA LYS A 103 -14.88 8.33 12.91
C LYS A 103 -14.08 9.46 13.55
N ASP A 104 -14.18 9.62 14.87
CA ASP A 104 -13.43 10.65 15.60
C ASP A 104 -11.90 10.45 15.45
N ILE A 105 -11.43 9.20 15.51
CA ILE A 105 -10.03 8.84 15.26
C ILE A 105 -9.61 9.24 13.84
N ILE A 106 -10.43 8.95 12.82
CA ILE A 106 -10.12 9.28 11.42
C ILE A 106 -10.06 10.80 11.21
N GLU A 107 -10.98 11.55 11.85
CA GLU A 107 -10.95 13.02 11.78
C GLU A 107 -9.69 13.59 12.42
N GLU A 108 -9.28 13.06 13.58
CA GLU A 108 -8.06 13.47 14.26
C GLU A 108 -6.80 13.08 13.47
N GLU A 109 -6.77 11.87 12.91
CA GLU A 109 -5.74 11.42 11.98
C GLU A 109 -5.60 12.40 10.82
N ALA A 110 -6.69 12.81 10.19
CA ALA A 110 -6.68 13.77 9.09
C ALA A 110 -6.22 15.18 9.51
N LYS A 111 -6.51 15.61 10.75
CA LYS A 111 -5.99 16.87 11.30
C LYS A 111 -4.48 16.79 11.53
N ARG A 112 -3.99 15.77 12.24
CA ARG A 112 -2.55 15.60 12.54
C ARG A 112 -1.72 15.32 11.29
N ARG A 113 -2.28 14.62 10.29
CA ARG A 113 -1.64 14.42 8.98
C ARG A 113 -1.40 15.76 8.28
N ARG A 114 -2.38 16.67 8.31
CA ARG A 114 -2.23 18.03 7.74
C ARG A 114 -1.22 18.89 8.52
N ALA A 115 -1.12 18.67 9.82
CA ALA A 115 -0.14 19.34 10.67
C ALA A 115 1.26 18.72 10.59
N HIS A 116 1.45 17.62 9.85
CA HIS A 116 2.69 16.82 9.84
C HIS A 116 3.14 16.34 11.24
N GLU A 117 2.17 16.10 12.13
CA GLU A 117 2.39 15.65 13.51
C GLU A 117 2.25 14.13 13.68
N LEU A 118 1.95 13.40 12.61
CA LEU A 118 1.88 11.95 12.66
C LEU A 118 3.27 11.32 12.62
N PRO A 119 3.51 10.24 13.39
CA PRO A 119 4.75 9.51 13.28
C PRO A 119 4.89 8.89 11.89
N GLU A 120 6.11 8.94 11.33
CA GLU A 120 6.42 8.37 10.01
C GLU A 120 6.32 6.83 10.01
N GLN A 121 6.58 6.22 11.17
CA GLN A 121 6.50 4.77 11.38
C GLN A 121 5.68 4.47 12.62
N ALA A 122 4.92 3.38 12.57
CA ALA A 122 4.14 2.93 13.71
C ALA A 122 5.05 2.64 14.92
N ALA A 123 4.56 2.94 16.12
CA ALA A 123 5.30 2.64 17.35
C ALA A 123 5.49 1.12 17.49
N VAL A 124 6.74 0.68 17.71
CA VAL A 124 7.03 -0.74 17.94
C VAL A 124 6.43 -1.17 19.29
N PRO A 125 5.60 -2.23 19.32
CA PRO A 125 5.00 -2.68 20.57
C PRO A 125 6.08 -3.26 21.48
N VAL A 126 6.45 -2.51 22.51
CA VAL A 126 7.39 -2.97 23.54
C VAL A 126 6.59 -3.72 24.60
N MET A 127 6.86 -5.02 24.75
CA MET A 127 6.22 -5.84 25.77
C MET A 127 6.74 -5.42 27.15
N LYS A 128 6.00 -4.54 27.83
CA LYS A 128 6.35 -4.12 29.19
C LYS A 128 5.92 -5.19 30.17
N ARG A 129 6.87 -5.75 30.93
CA ARG A 129 6.55 -6.64 32.04
C ARG A 129 5.77 -5.87 33.09
N LYS A 130 4.63 -6.41 33.53
CA LYS A 130 3.98 -5.93 34.75
C LYS A 130 4.88 -6.30 35.93
N THR A 131 5.52 -5.32 36.54
CA THR A 131 6.23 -5.50 37.80
C THR A 131 5.19 -5.71 38.89
N LEU A 132 4.97 -6.96 39.28
CA LEU A 132 4.17 -7.25 40.46
C LEU A 132 4.95 -6.79 41.69
N LYS A 133 4.28 -6.15 42.66
CA LYS A 133 4.95 -5.84 43.93
C LYS A 133 5.30 -7.16 44.61
N GLU A 134 6.59 -7.39 44.82
CA GLU A 134 7.09 -8.57 45.52
C GLU A 134 6.65 -8.50 46.99
N LEU A 135 5.91 -9.51 47.43
CA LEU A 135 5.59 -9.72 48.84
C LEU A 135 6.60 -10.74 49.39
N GLY A 136 7.62 -10.26 50.09
CA GLY A 136 8.68 -11.09 50.67
C GLY A 136 9.94 -11.19 49.80
N THR A 137 10.85 -12.11 50.15
CA THR A 137 12.11 -12.32 49.41
C THR A 137 11.87 -13.29 48.25
N PRO A 138 12.15 -12.90 46.99
CA PRO A 138 12.02 -13.80 45.85
C PRO A 138 13.01 -14.98 45.98
N THR A 139 12.60 -16.16 45.52
CA THR A 139 13.48 -17.32 45.46
C THR A 139 14.54 -17.15 44.37
N VAL A 140 15.71 -17.76 44.54
CA VAL A 140 16.83 -17.68 43.57
C VAL A 140 16.40 -18.12 42.15
N GLN A 141 15.51 -19.11 42.07
CA GLN A 141 14.94 -19.59 40.81
C GLN A 141 14.04 -18.52 40.15
N ALA A 142 13.29 -17.74 40.93
CA ALA A 142 12.45 -16.68 40.40
C ALA A 142 13.28 -15.51 39.85
N SER A 143 14.41 -15.19 40.49
CA SER A 143 15.36 -14.20 39.96
C SER A 143 16.09 -14.70 38.70
N GLU A 144 16.49 -15.97 38.66
CA GLU A 144 17.13 -16.54 37.47
C GLU A 144 16.16 -16.60 36.28
N MET A 145 14.89 -16.97 36.52
CA MET A 145 13.86 -16.98 35.48
C MET A 145 13.48 -15.56 35.02
N SER A 146 13.55 -14.55 35.90
CA SER A 146 13.35 -13.16 35.49
C SER A 146 14.47 -12.64 34.60
N ASP A 147 15.71 -13.07 34.86
CA ASP A 147 16.89 -12.59 34.14
C ASP A 147 17.09 -13.32 32.81
N THR A 148 16.54 -14.54 32.68
CA THR A 148 16.67 -15.37 31.47
C THR A 148 15.77 -14.89 30.31
N ILE A 149 14.66 -14.21 30.58
CA ILE A 149 13.74 -13.73 29.54
C ILE A 149 14.26 -12.38 29.04
N LYS A 150 15.14 -12.43 28.02
CA LYS A 150 15.64 -11.24 27.32
C LYS A 150 14.47 -10.46 26.73
N GLU A 151 14.26 -9.23 27.19
CA GLU A 151 13.42 -8.26 26.53
C GLU A 151 13.99 -8.03 25.13
N ILE A 152 13.27 -8.48 24.09
CA ILE A 152 13.69 -8.28 22.71
C ILE A 152 13.65 -6.78 22.45
N SER A 153 14.79 -6.21 22.05
CA SER A 153 14.87 -4.79 21.73
C SER A 153 13.98 -4.44 20.53
N PRO A 154 13.51 -3.19 20.41
CA PRO A 154 12.73 -2.76 19.25
C PRO A 154 13.42 -3.05 17.91
N ASP A 155 14.73 -2.87 17.84
CA ASP A 155 15.52 -3.10 16.63
C ASP A 155 15.58 -4.58 16.25
N GLU A 156 15.73 -5.48 17.23
CA GLU A 156 15.69 -6.93 17.01
C GLU A 156 14.29 -7.40 16.58
N LEU A 157 13.22 -6.82 17.16
CA LEU A 157 11.85 -7.09 16.72
C LEU A 157 11.63 -6.68 15.26
N LEU A 158 12.11 -5.50 14.87
CA LEU A 158 12.02 -5.02 13.49
C LEU A 158 12.79 -5.91 12.52
N GLU A 159 13.99 -6.35 12.89
CA GLU A 159 14.79 -7.25 12.07
C GLU A 159 14.12 -8.63 11.90
N MET A 160 13.56 -9.18 12.97
CA MET A 160 12.77 -10.42 12.88
C MET A 160 11.52 -10.26 12.02
N ALA A 161 10.84 -9.11 12.12
CA ALA A 161 9.67 -8.82 11.30
C ALA A 161 10.04 -8.73 9.81
N ARG A 162 11.17 -8.08 9.46
CA ARG A 162 11.69 -8.03 8.08
C ARG A 162 11.99 -9.42 7.52
N ARG A 163 12.69 -10.26 8.30
CA ARG A 163 12.98 -11.65 7.89
C ARG A 163 11.71 -12.46 7.68
N LYS A 164 10.74 -12.31 8.58
CA LYS A 164 9.45 -13.01 8.46
C LYS A 164 8.67 -12.52 7.24
N ARG A 165 8.70 -11.22 6.93
CA ARG A 165 8.09 -10.67 5.72
C ARG A 165 8.73 -11.26 4.46
N ALA A 166 10.06 -11.30 4.39
CA ALA A 166 10.78 -11.92 3.27
C ALA A 166 10.47 -13.42 3.11
N ALA A 167 10.36 -14.15 4.22
CA ALA A 167 9.97 -15.57 4.19
C ALA A 167 8.52 -15.76 3.68
N LEU A 168 7.58 -14.91 4.14
CA LEU A 168 6.18 -14.96 3.68
C LEU A 168 6.04 -14.59 2.20
N GLU A 169 6.86 -13.66 1.71
CA GLU A 169 6.93 -13.32 0.29
C GLU A 169 7.51 -14.47 -0.55
N GLN A 170 8.56 -15.13 -0.07
CA GLN A 170 9.09 -16.34 -0.72
C GLN A 170 8.09 -17.50 -0.73
N GLU A 171 7.26 -17.63 0.30
CA GLU A 171 6.15 -18.60 0.36
C GLU A 171 4.95 -18.18 -0.50
N GLY A 172 4.95 -16.98 -1.09
CA GLY A 172 3.85 -16.44 -1.88
C GLY A 172 2.62 -16.04 -1.05
N GLN A 173 2.77 -15.86 0.26
CA GLN A 173 1.69 -15.38 1.14
C GLN A 173 1.56 -13.85 1.15
N LEU A 174 2.63 -13.16 0.78
CA LEU A 174 2.65 -11.71 0.56
C LEU A 174 3.00 -11.42 -0.89
N ASP A 175 2.35 -10.42 -1.45
CA ASP A 175 2.49 -10.02 -2.85
C ASP A 175 2.78 -8.52 -2.93
N THR A 176 4.02 -8.17 -2.59
CA THR A 176 4.45 -6.77 -2.59
C THR A 176 4.31 -6.14 -3.98
N THR A 177 4.55 -6.92 -5.04
CA THR A 177 4.41 -6.49 -6.42
C THR A 177 2.97 -6.07 -6.70
N GLY A 178 1.98 -6.87 -6.31
CA GLY A 178 0.56 -6.54 -6.43
C GLY A 178 0.14 -5.34 -5.58
N ASP A 179 0.66 -5.22 -4.36
CA ASP A 179 0.31 -4.15 -3.41
C ASP A 179 0.84 -2.77 -3.84
N GLN A 180 1.98 -2.72 -4.53
CA GLN A 180 2.62 -1.47 -4.96
C GLN A 180 2.13 -0.96 -6.32
N GLN A 181 1.24 -1.70 -6.98
CA GLN A 181 0.75 -1.32 -8.30
C GLN A 181 0.00 0.02 -8.27
N PRO A 182 0.22 0.89 -9.27
CA PRO A 182 -0.60 2.09 -9.40
C PRO A 182 -2.08 1.73 -9.55
N PRO A 183 -3.01 2.60 -9.11
CA PRO A 183 -4.44 2.32 -9.19
C PRO A 183 -4.97 2.24 -10.62
N ARG A 184 -4.18 2.67 -11.61
CA ARG A 184 -4.50 2.58 -13.03
C ARG A 184 -3.35 1.93 -13.78
N PRO A 185 -3.65 1.14 -14.83
CA PRO A 185 -2.62 0.59 -15.69
C PRO A 185 -1.84 1.70 -16.39
N PRO A 186 -0.58 1.43 -16.76
CA PRO A 186 0.20 2.29 -17.60
C PRO A 186 -0.42 2.32 -19.00
N LYS A 187 -0.03 3.32 -19.80
CA LYS A 187 -0.41 3.33 -21.21
C LYS A 187 0.35 2.21 -21.93
N LEU A 188 -0.34 1.57 -22.86
CA LEU A 188 0.24 0.53 -23.71
C LEU A 188 0.83 1.20 -24.95
N ASP A 189 1.92 1.93 -24.76
CA ASP A 189 2.71 2.62 -25.78
C ASP A 189 4.15 2.10 -25.81
N ASP A 190 4.98 2.65 -26.71
CA ASP A 190 6.36 2.19 -26.92
C ASP A 190 7.24 2.34 -25.66
N ASP A 191 6.82 3.15 -24.68
CA ASP A 191 7.52 3.31 -23.39
C ASP A 191 7.45 2.02 -22.54
N LEU A 192 6.50 1.12 -22.83
CA LEU A 192 6.38 -0.17 -22.15
C LEU A 192 7.40 -1.21 -22.67
N VAL A 193 8.03 -0.95 -23.82
CA VAL A 193 9.03 -1.87 -24.40
C VAL A 193 10.28 -1.91 -23.51
N GLY A 194 10.73 -3.12 -23.18
CA GLY A 194 11.83 -3.39 -22.25
C GLY A 194 11.40 -3.48 -20.78
N THR A 195 10.11 -3.30 -20.48
CA THR A 195 9.59 -3.42 -19.10
C THR A 195 9.21 -4.87 -18.81
N GLU A 196 9.51 -5.34 -17.59
CA GLU A 196 9.03 -6.62 -17.07
C GLU A 196 7.55 -6.50 -16.70
N VAL A 197 6.75 -7.45 -17.17
CA VAL A 197 5.33 -7.53 -16.88
C VAL A 197 5.02 -8.91 -16.32
N GLU A 198 4.12 -8.97 -15.35
CA GLU A 198 3.60 -10.23 -14.86
C GLU A 198 2.18 -10.43 -15.38
N VAL A 199 1.93 -11.59 -15.99
CA VAL A 199 0.61 -11.99 -16.48
C VAL A 199 0.14 -13.20 -15.71
N ASN A 200 -1.09 -13.14 -15.21
CA ASN A 200 -1.72 -14.23 -14.51
C ASN A 200 -2.25 -15.27 -15.51
N TRP A 201 -1.55 -16.39 -15.60
CA TRP A 201 -1.86 -17.47 -16.50
C TRP A 201 -2.62 -18.60 -15.81
N ARG A 202 -3.52 -19.26 -16.55
CA ARG A 202 -4.24 -20.42 -16.05
C ARG A 202 -3.49 -21.68 -16.43
N TYR A 203 -2.91 -22.34 -15.45
CA TYR A 203 -2.30 -23.67 -15.60
C TYR A 203 -3.27 -24.76 -15.18
N TRP A 204 -3.25 -25.88 -15.91
CA TRP A 204 -4.02 -27.06 -15.60
C TRP A 204 -3.10 -28.11 -15.00
N THR A 205 -3.28 -28.42 -13.73
CA THR A 205 -2.58 -29.51 -13.06
C THR A 205 -3.51 -30.70 -12.92
N VAL A 206 -2.96 -31.91 -12.98
CA VAL A 206 -3.72 -33.13 -12.71
C VAL A 206 -3.55 -33.46 -11.23
N CYS A 207 -4.64 -33.57 -10.49
CA CYS A 207 -4.60 -34.01 -9.10
C CYS A 207 -4.11 -35.46 -9.05
N PRO A 208 -2.97 -35.76 -8.39
CA PRO A 208 -2.41 -37.11 -8.37
C PRO A 208 -3.37 -38.15 -7.78
N GLU A 209 -4.18 -37.73 -6.80
CA GLU A 209 -5.10 -38.60 -6.06
C GLU A 209 -6.38 -38.95 -6.81
N THR A 210 -6.86 -38.06 -7.68
CA THR A 210 -8.20 -38.18 -8.30
C THR A 210 -8.14 -38.27 -9.82
N GLY A 211 -7.01 -37.96 -10.44
CA GLY A 211 -6.86 -37.84 -11.89
C GLY A 211 -7.64 -36.65 -12.49
N ALA A 212 -8.33 -35.85 -11.68
CA ALA A 212 -9.10 -34.70 -12.14
C ALA A 212 -8.17 -33.53 -12.46
N ARG A 213 -8.50 -32.77 -13.52
CA ARG A 213 -7.80 -31.52 -13.84
C ARG A 213 -8.26 -30.41 -12.93
N LYS A 214 -7.34 -29.78 -12.21
CA LYS A 214 -7.56 -28.58 -11.41
C LYS A 214 -6.87 -27.41 -12.11
N SER A 215 -7.57 -26.31 -12.28
CA SER A 215 -6.95 -25.07 -12.76
C SER A 215 -6.37 -24.30 -11.57
N THR A 216 -5.12 -23.89 -11.69
CA THR A 216 -4.47 -22.94 -10.79
C THR A 216 -4.05 -21.72 -11.59
N LEU A 217 -4.17 -20.56 -10.96
CA LEU A 217 -3.70 -19.28 -11.50
C LEU A 217 -2.28 -19.04 -11.00
N ILE A 218 -1.38 -18.70 -11.91
CA ILE A 218 0.04 -18.47 -11.62
C ILE A 218 0.44 -17.16 -12.29
N TRP A 219 1.08 -16.27 -11.55
CA TRP A 219 1.70 -15.07 -12.11
C TRP A 219 3.01 -15.45 -12.79
N CYS A 220 3.12 -15.14 -14.07
CA CYS A 220 4.29 -15.43 -14.90
C CYS A 220 4.94 -14.12 -15.31
N THR A 221 6.24 -13.99 -15.08
CA THR A 221 7.02 -12.81 -15.45
C THR A 221 7.55 -12.95 -16.88
N GLY A 222 7.38 -11.90 -17.68
CA GLY A 222 7.92 -11.82 -19.03
C GLY A 222 8.30 -10.39 -19.38
N GLU A 223 9.03 -10.19 -20.47
CA GLU A 223 9.48 -8.86 -20.90
C GLU A 223 8.70 -8.40 -22.13
N VAL A 224 8.22 -7.15 -22.14
CA VAL A 224 7.55 -6.59 -23.32
C VAL A 224 8.60 -6.21 -24.36
N VAL A 225 8.59 -6.88 -25.51
CA VAL A 225 9.56 -6.63 -26.60
C VAL A 225 8.98 -5.72 -27.68
N GLN A 226 7.65 -5.70 -27.83
CA GLN A 226 7.01 -4.92 -28.87
C GLN A 226 5.58 -4.54 -28.47
N VAL A 227 5.12 -3.37 -28.88
CA VAL A 227 3.72 -2.95 -28.72
C VAL A 227 3.09 -2.78 -30.10
N ALA A 228 1.88 -3.33 -30.27
CA ALA A 228 1.11 -3.20 -31.50
C ALA A 228 0.41 -1.84 -31.51
N ASN A 229 0.79 -1.01 -32.47
CA ASN A 229 0.15 0.29 -32.75
C ASN A 229 -1.18 0.15 -33.54
N GLY A 230 -1.56 -1.05 -33.94
CA GLY A 230 -2.76 -1.35 -34.72
C GLY A 230 -2.70 -1.02 -36.22
N THR A 231 -1.53 -0.66 -36.73
CA THR A 231 -1.31 -0.29 -38.14
C THR A 231 -0.28 -1.16 -38.86
N THR A 232 0.69 -1.74 -38.14
CA THR A 232 1.82 -2.48 -38.74
C THR A 232 1.83 -3.95 -38.40
N ASP A 233 1.42 -4.33 -37.19
CA ASP A 233 1.69 -5.66 -36.65
C ASP A 233 0.58 -6.67 -36.93
N LYS A 234 0.98 -7.76 -37.61
CA LYS A 234 0.12 -8.90 -37.98
C LYS A 234 0.72 -10.17 -37.39
N GLU A 235 -0.11 -10.94 -36.70
CA GLU A 235 0.27 -12.13 -35.90
C GLU A 235 0.90 -13.31 -36.70
N SER A 236 0.77 -13.35 -38.03
CA SER A 236 1.34 -14.40 -38.89
C SER A 236 1.33 -14.01 -40.37
N PRO A 237 2.06 -14.73 -41.26
CA PRO A 237 2.00 -14.51 -42.72
C PRO A 237 0.59 -14.65 -43.33
N ARG A 238 -0.36 -15.25 -42.61
CA ARG A 238 -1.76 -15.42 -43.03
C ARG A 238 -2.74 -14.43 -42.36
N CYS A 239 -2.27 -13.52 -41.50
CA CYS A 239 -3.14 -12.65 -40.73
C CYS A 239 -3.84 -11.59 -41.59
N ARG A 240 -5.18 -11.75 -41.70
CA ARG A 240 -6.08 -10.89 -42.49
C ARG A 240 -6.47 -9.58 -41.78
N LYS A 241 -6.17 -9.41 -40.48
CA LYS A 241 -6.57 -8.26 -39.65
C LYS A 241 -5.40 -7.78 -38.80
N PHE A 242 -5.33 -6.47 -38.56
CA PHE A 242 -4.36 -5.86 -37.65
C PHE A 242 -4.71 -6.18 -36.21
N LEU A 243 -3.68 -6.27 -35.36
CA LEU A 243 -3.86 -6.36 -33.91
C LEU A 243 -4.54 -5.10 -33.38
N LYS A 244 -5.27 -5.24 -32.28
CA LYS A 244 -5.86 -4.07 -31.62
C LYS A 244 -4.72 -3.21 -31.04
N ALA A 245 -4.84 -1.88 -31.16
CA ALA A 245 -3.91 -0.97 -30.50
C ALA A 245 -3.84 -1.29 -29.00
N GLY A 246 -2.62 -1.47 -28.48
CA GLY A 246 -2.37 -1.90 -27.11
C GLY A 246 -2.22 -3.42 -26.91
N ALA A 247 -2.09 -4.23 -27.96
CA ALA A 247 -1.55 -5.59 -27.79
C ALA A 247 -0.03 -5.51 -27.60
N VAL A 248 0.54 -6.37 -26.76
CA VAL A 248 1.98 -6.40 -26.47
C VAL A 248 2.55 -7.76 -26.79
N ARG A 249 3.77 -7.79 -27.31
CA ARG A 249 4.53 -9.01 -27.57
C ARG A 249 5.44 -9.24 -26.38
N ILE A 250 5.15 -10.31 -25.64
CA ILE A 250 5.88 -10.68 -24.44
C ILE A 250 6.89 -11.76 -24.80
N ARG A 251 8.12 -11.58 -24.36
CA ARG A 251 9.18 -12.58 -24.33
C ARG A 251 9.10 -13.30 -23.00
N TRP A 252 8.80 -14.59 -23.06
CA TRP A 252 8.86 -15.48 -21.92
C TRP A 252 10.26 -16.06 -21.88
N PRO A 253 11.06 -15.78 -20.82
CA PRO A 253 12.39 -16.35 -20.70
C PRO A 253 12.30 -17.88 -20.64
N ALA A 254 13.38 -18.56 -21.03
CA ALA A 254 13.46 -20.00 -20.87
C ALA A 254 13.34 -20.37 -19.39
N ASP A 255 12.53 -21.40 -19.11
CA ASP A 255 12.31 -21.90 -17.77
C ASP A 255 12.93 -23.30 -17.65
N ASP A 256 14.11 -23.36 -17.00
CA ASP A 256 14.85 -24.60 -16.78
C ASP A 256 14.09 -25.58 -15.86
N VAL A 257 13.17 -25.09 -15.02
CA VAL A 257 12.39 -25.92 -14.09
C VAL A 257 11.28 -26.67 -14.83
N PHE A 258 10.69 -26.05 -15.84
CA PHE A 258 9.61 -26.63 -16.65
C PHE A 258 10.08 -27.12 -18.03
N GLU A 259 11.38 -27.02 -18.34
CA GLU A 259 11.99 -27.36 -19.64
C GLU A 259 11.33 -26.61 -20.81
N GLU A 260 10.93 -25.36 -20.59
CA GLU A 260 10.28 -24.52 -21.60
C GLU A 260 11.32 -23.63 -22.31
N GLU A 261 11.31 -23.63 -23.64
CA GLU A 261 12.18 -22.75 -24.44
C GLU A 261 11.71 -21.29 -24.38
N GLU A 262 12.59 -20.36 -24.72
CA GLU A 262 12.21 -18.95 -24.88
C GLU A 262 11.13 -18.82 -25.95
N THR A 263 10.00 -18.23 -25.57
CA THR A 263 8.86 -18.04 -26.47
C THR A 263 8.41 -16.60 -26.55
N PHE A 264 7.81 -16.24 -27.68
CA PHE A 264 7.28 -14.91 -27.92
C PHE A 264 5.79 -14.99 -28.22
N VAL A 265 4.97 -14.37 -27.38
CA VAL A 265 3.51 -14.43 -27.50
C VAL A 265 2.92 -13.03 -27.54
N TRP A 266 2.02 -12.80 -28.50
CA TRP A 266 1.19 -11.60 -28.52
C TRP A 266 0.05 -11.74 -27.50
N SER A 267 -0.04 -10.80 -26.58
CA SER A 267 -1.03 -10.74 -25.52
C SER A 267 -1.81 -9.43 -25.58
N ILE A 268 -3.13 -9.52 -25.38
CA ILE A 268 -3.99 -8.34 -25.31
C ILE A 268 -4.17 -7.98 -23.85
N LEU A 269 -3.45 -6.95 -23.40
CA LEU A 269 -3.59 -6.40 -22.06
C LEU A 269 -4.73 -5.39 -22.06
N THR A 270 -5.61 -5.47 -21.05
CA THR A 270 -6.78 -4.59 -20.96
C THR A 270 -6.85 -3.96 -19.59
N GLU A 271 -7.36 -2.73 -19.52
CA GLU A 271 -7.49 -2.01 -18.25
C GLU A 271 -8.40 -2.75 -17.25
N ALA A 272 -9.40 -3.49 -17.76
CA ALA A 272 -10.32 -4.26 -16.93
C ALA A 272 -9.66 -5.44 -16.19
N ASN A 273 -8.48 -5.87 -16.64
CA ASN A 273 -7.70 -6.96 -16.05
C ASN A 273 -6.46 -6.45 -15.28
N TRP A 274 -6.35 -5.13 -15.09
CA TRP A 274 -5.27 -4.53 -14.33
C TRP A 274 -5.29 -5.01 -12.87
N ASN A 275 -4.16 -5.54 -12.39
CA ASN A 275 -3.96 -6.06 -11.03
C ASN A 275 -5.10 -6.99 -10.53
N ALA A 276 -5.63 -7.81 -11.44
CA ALA A 276 -6.78 -8.66 -11.16
C ALA A 276 -6.39 -10.14 -11.05
N ASP A 277 -6.84 -10.82 -10.00
CA ASP A 277 -6.66 -12.27 -9.79
C ASP A 277 -7.57 -13.12 -10.70
N ARG A 278 -7.34 -13.02 -12.00
CA ARG A 278 -8.04 -13.78 -13.03
C ARG A 278 -7.10 -14.11 -14.17
N HIS A 279 -7.47 -15.08 -15.00
CA HIS A 279 -6.72 -15.36 -16.23
C HIS A 279 -6.61 -14.10 -17.10
N MET A 280 -5.41 -13.82 -17.61
CA MET A 280 -5.03 -12.59 -18.32
C MET A 280 -5.08 -11.32 -17.45
N GLY A 281 -5.09 -11.48 -16.12
CA GLY A 281 -4.71 -10.42 -15.18
C GLY A 281 -3.28 -9.98 -15.45
N TRP A 282 -2.97 -8.70 -15.31
CA TRP A 282 -1.61 -8.22 -15.57
C TRP A 282 -1.19 -7.07 -14.64
N ARG A 283 0.12 -6.98 -14.43
CA ARG A 283 0.83 -5.96 -13.65
C ARG A 283 2.25 -5.74 -14.21
N PHE A 284 2.95 -4.70 -13.78
CA PHE A 284 4.31 -4.36 -14.23
C PHE A 284 5.15 -3.77 -13.09
#